data_AF-A0A940M8B0-F1
#
_entry.id   AF-A0A940M8B0-F1
#
_cell.length_a   1.000
_cell.length_b   1.000
_cell.length_c   1.000
_cell.angle_alpha   90.00
_cell.angle_beta   90.00
_cell.angle_gamma   90.00
#
_symmetry.space_group_name_H-M   'P 1'
#
loop_
_entity.id
_entity.type
_entity.pdbx_description
1 polymer ?
#
loop_
_entity_poly.entity_id
_entity_poly.type
_entity_poly.pdbx_seq_one_letter_code
_entity_poly.pdbx_strand_id
1 'polypeptide(L)' 'ALLGRGRFADECVAGIAALGIAHGGPRAGALVTASLGMGTALVDATATAQDFLKAVDGRLYAAKRGGRNRIEGPAG' A
#
# COMPACT_ATOMS: atom_id res chain seq x y z
N ALA A 1 -10.88 15.53 -0.98
CA ALA A 1 -10.18 14.89 0.18
C ALA A 1 -9.72 13.44 -0.09
N LEU A 2 -10.33 12.68 -1.01
CA LEU A 2 -9.84 11.34 -1.42
C LEU A 2 -8.61 11.39 -2.36
N LEU A 3 -8.62 12.33 -3.32
CA LEU A 3 -7.58 12.48 -4.35
C LEU A 3 -6.15 12.70 -3.79
N GLY A 4 -6.03 13.41 -2.66
CA GLY A 4 -4.72 13.66 -2.03
C GLY A 4 -4.09 12.41 -1.39
N ARG A 5 -4.89 11.40 -1.01
CA ARG A 5 -4.40 10.19 -0.35
C ARG A 5 -3.82 9.19 -1.33
N GLY A 6 -4.51 8.98 -2.46
CA GLY A 6 -4.00 8.22 -3.61
C GLY A 6 -2.65 8.77 -4.04
N ARG A 7 -2.61 10.08 -4.28
CA ARG A 7 -1.40 10.80 -4.69
C ARG A 7 -0.20 10.58 -3.77
N PHE A 8 -0.39 10.64 -2.44
CA PHE A 8 0.73 10.44 -1.51
C PHE A 8 1.28 9.01 -1.57
N ALA A 9 0.42 7.99 -1.67
CA ALA A 9 0.90 6.61 -1.81
C ALA A 9 1.61 6.38 -3.15
N ASP A 10 1.11 6.97 -4.23
CA ASP A 10 1.77 6.95 -5.53
C ASP A 10 3.16 7.59 -5.44
N GLU A 11 3.27 8.75 -4.79
CA GLU A 11 4.54 9.45 -4.55
C GLU A 11 5.52 8.60 -3.71
N CYS A 12 5.04 7.89 -2.70
CA CYS A 12 5.88 6.96 -1.92
C CYS A 12 6.40 5.79 -2.77
N VAL A 13 5.53 5.14 -3.57
CA VAL A 13 5.92 4.01 -4.42
C VAL A 13 6.91 4.47 -5.49
N ALA A 14 6.62 5.59 -6.16
CA ALA A 14 7.50 6.19 -7.16
C ALA A 14 8.84 6.60 -6.55
N GLY A 15 8.81 7.22 -5.35
CA GLY A 15 10.02 7.62 -4.62
C GLY A 15 10.91 6.44 -4.28
N ILE A 16 10.35 5.33 -3.78
CA ILE A 16 11.12 4.11 -3.48
C ILE A 16 11.72 3.50 -4.74
N ALA A 17 10.95 3.41 -5.83
CA ALA A 17 11.46 2.89 -7.10
C ALA A 17 12.60 3.76 -7.67
N ALA A 18 12.48 5.08 -7.53
CA ALA A 18 13.47 6.04 -8.02
C ALA A 18 14.82 5.96 -7.28
N LEU A 19 14.88 5.35 -6.08
CA LEU A 19 16.14 5.13 -5.37
C LEU A 19 17.06 4.13 -6.09
N GLY A 20 16.55 3.32 -7.02
CA GLY A 20 17.37 2.42 -7.84
C GLY A 20 18.11 1.34 -7.05
N ILE A 21 17.61 0.98 -5.87
CA ILE A 21 18.26 0.00 -4.99
C ILE A 21 18.15 -1.38 -5.63
N ALA A 22 19.29 -2.00 -5.94
CA ALA A 22 19.33 -3.34 -6.52
C ALA A 22 18.74 -4.38 -5.55
N HIS A 23 17.87 -5.25 -6.06
CA HIS A 23 17.28 -6.32 -5.27
C HIS A 23 18.13 -7.60 -5.41
N GLY A 24 18.86 -7.97 -4.36
CA GLY A 24 19.76 -9.14 -4.37
C GLY A 24 19.07 -10.49 -4.15
N GLY A 25 17.76 -10.59 -4.34
CA GLY A 25 16.95 -11.74 -3.92
C GLY A 25 16.56 -12.66 -5.08
N PRO A 26 16.74 -14.00 -4.97
CA PRO A 26 16.24 -14.92 -5.98
C PRO A 26 14.71 -14.86 -6.06
N ARG A 27 14.17 -14.69 -7.28
CA ARG A 27 12.73 -14.50 -7.61
C ARG A 27 12.17 -13.09 -7.33
N ALA A 28 12.99 -12.13 -6.93
CA ALA A 28 12.60 -10.71 -6.91
C ALA A 28 12.91 -10.04 -8.26
N GLY A 29 12.19 -8.95 -8.59
CA GLY A 29 12.57 -8.10 -9.72
C GLY A 29 13.93 -7.41 -9.47
N ALA A 30 14.51 -6.77 -10.48
CA ALA A 30 15.87 -6.22 -10.38
C ALA A 30 16.05 -5.11 -9.32
N LEU A 31 14.98 -4.39 -8.99
CA LEU A 31 15.01 -3.24 -8.08
C LEU A 31 14.03 -3.42 -6.92
N VAL A 32 14.37 -2.81 -5.77
CA VAL A 32 13.48 -2.72 -4.61
C VAL A 32 12.25 -1.88 -4.99
N THR A 33 11.08 -2.39 -4.64
CA THR A 33 9.78 -1.75 -4.83
C THR A 33 8.92 -1.91 -3.57
N ALA A 34 7.81 -1.20 -3.49
CA ALA A 34 6.90 -1.25 -2.34
C ALA A 34 5.48 -1.66 -2.74
N SER A 35 4.81 -2.41 -1.88
CA SER A 35 3.37 -2.68 -1.98
C SER A 35 2.69 -2.04 -0.78
N LEU A 36 1.57 -1.33 -0.99
CA LEU A 36 0.89 -0.60 0.07
C LEU A 36 -0.58 -1.01 0.13
N GLY A 37 -1.06 -1.28 1.34
CA GLY A 37 -2.47 -1.23 1.67
C GLY A 37 -2.80 0.15 2.22
N MET A 38 -3.86 0.79 1.72
CA MET A 38 -4.30 2.11 2.16
C MET A 38 -5.74 2.05 2.69
N GLY A 39 -6.06 2.91 3.66
CA GLY A 39 -7.44 3.11 4.09
C GLY A 39 -7.68 4.46 4.72
N THR A 40 -8.95 4.79 4.79
CA THR A 40 -9.49 5.90 5.61
C THR A 40 -10.75 5.37 6.26
N ALA A 41 -11.04 5.76 7.49
CA ALA A 41 -12.26 5.36 8.17
C ALA A 41 -12.97 6.59 8.74
N LEU A 42 -14.30 6.58 8.65
CA LEU A 42 -15.14 7.33 9.55
C LEU A 42 -15.36 6.44 10.78
N VAL A 43 -15.11 7.00 11.96
CA VAL A 43 -15.12 6.26 13.21
C VAL A 43 -16.46 6.51 13.89
N ASP A 44 -17.18 5.45 14.23
CA ASP A 44 -18.37 5.51 15.09
C ASP A 44 -18.04 4.96 16.49
N ALA A 45 -19.04 4.89 17.37
CA ALA A 45 -18.87 4.43 18.75
C ALA A 45 -18.43 2.96 18.89
N THR A 46 -18.51 2.17 17.81
CA THR A 46 -18.18 0.74 17.79
C THR A 46 -16.87 0.44 17.07
N ALA A 47 -16.38 1.37 16.24
CA ALA A 47 -15.17 1.21 15.46
C ALA A 47 -13.91 1.20 16.33
N THR A 48 -13.06 0.19 16.12
CA THR A 48 -11.76 0.11 16.79
C THR A 48 -10.60 0.39 15.84
N ALA A 49 -9.48 0.86 16.38
CA ALA A 49 -8.24 0.99 15.62
C ALA A 49 -7.77 -0.36 15.04
N GLN A 50 -8.04 -1.47 15.74
CA GLN A 50 -7.68 -2.81 15.28
C GLN A 50 -8.47 -3.21 14.03
N ASP A 51 -9.75 -2.83 13.93
CA ASP A 51 -10.55 -3.11 12.74
C ASP A 51 -10.04 -2.33 11.52
N PHE A 52 -9.66 -1.07 11.73
CA PHE A 52 -9.01 -0.28 10.69
C PHE A 52 -7.68 -0.90 10.24
N LEU A 53 -6.81 -1.28 11.17
CA LEU A 53 -5.53 -1.92 10.85
C LEU A 53 -5.72 -3.24 10.10
N LYS A 54 -6.67 -4.08 10.51
CA LYS A 54 -7.01 -5.32 9.79
C LYS A 54 -7.46 -5.04 8.37
N ALA A 55 -8.29 -4.01 8.15
CA ALA A 55 -8.74 -3.65 6.81
C ALA A 55 -7.59 -3.17 5.91
N VAL A 56 -6.69 -2.34 6.45
CA VAL A 56 -5.51 -1.86 5.70
C VAL A 56 -4.51 -2.99 5.43
N ASP A 57 -4.29 -3.88 6.39
CA ASP A 57 -3.41 -5.04 6.22
C ASP A 57 -3.96 -6.04 5.20
N GLY A 58 -5.28 -6.27 5.20
CA GLY A 58 -5.96 -7.06 4.18
C GLY A 58 -5.70 -6.53 2.76
N ARG A 59 -5.72 -5.21 2.58
CA ARG A 59 -5.35 -4.56 1.30
C ARG A 59 -3.87 -4.70 0.98
N LEU A 60 -2.98 -4.60 1.96
CA LEU A 60 -1.55 -4.86 1.75
C LEU A 60 -1.31 -6.29 1.27
N TYR A 61 -2.01 -7.26 1.83
CA TYR A 61 -1.97 -8.65 1.38
C TYR A 61 -2.54 -8.82 -0.03
N ALA A 62 -3.64 -8.14 -0.37
CA ALA A 62 -4.16 -8.11 -1.74
C ALA A 62 -3.11 -7.56 -2.71
N ALA A 63 -2.43 -6.46 -2.38
CA ALA A 63 -1.38 -5.87 -3.21
C ALA A 63 -0.23 -6.86 -3.46
N LYS A 64 0.20 -7.56 -2.40
CA LYS A 64 1.25 -8.59 -2.49
C LYS A 64 0.84 -9.78 -3.36
N ARG A 65 -0.41 -10.26 -3.21
CA ARG A 65 -0.95 -11.39 -3.98
C ARG A 65 -1.23 -11.02 -5.43
N GLY A 66 -1.61 -9.78 -5.70
CA GLY A 66 -1.85 -9.22 -7.03
C GLY A 66 -0.59 -8.93 -7.85
N GLY A 67 0.59 -9.43 -7.42
CA GLY A 67 1.84 -9.26 -8.15
C GLY A 67 2.80 -8.21 -7.58
N ARG A 68 2.52 -7.67 -6.38
CA ARG A 68 3.36 -6.66 -5.70
C ARG A 68 3.46 -5.34 -6.50
N ASN A 69 4.35 -4.45 -6.06
CA ASN A 69 4.60 -3.11 -6.62
C ASN A 69 3.32 -2.34 -7.00
N ARG A 70 2.37 -2.28 -6.06
CA ARG A 70 1.05 -1.67 -6.28
C ARG A 70 0.43 -1.21 -4.98
N ILE A 71 -0.61 -0.41 -5.14
CA ILE A 71 -1.41 0.14 -4.05
C ILE A 71 -2.80 -0.48 -4.14
N GLU A 72 -3.29 -0.98 -3.02
CA GLU A 72 -4.69 -1.39 -2.86
C GLU A 72 -5.35 -0.47 -1.84
N GLY A 73 -6.41 0.20 -2.26
CA GLY A 73 -7.16 1.17 -1.45
C GLY A 73 -8.64 0.83 -1.37
N PRO A 74 -9.45 1.61 -0.62
CA PRO A 74 -10.90 1.54 -0.77
C PRO A 74 -11.29 1.84 -2.24
N ALA A 75 -12.29 1.13 -2.75
CA ALA A 75 -12.87 1.47 -4.05
C ALA A 75 -13.32 2.93 -4.02
N GLY A 76 -12.97 3.68 -5.07
CA GLY A 76 -13.36 5.08 -5.22
C GLY A 76 -14.86 5.26 -5.38
#